data_AF-L0JPV8-F1
#
_entry.id   AF-L0JPV8-F1
#
_cell.length_a   1.000
_cell.length_b   1.000
_cell.length_c   1.000
_cell.angle_alpha   90.00
_cell.angle_beta   90.00
_cell.angle_gamma   90.00
#
_symmetry.space_group_name_H-M   'P 1'
#
loop_
_entity.id
_entity.type
_entity.pdbx_description
1 polymer ?
#
loop_
_entity_poly.entity_id
_entity_poly.type
_entity_poly.pdbx_seq_one_letter_code
_entity_poly.pdbx_strand_id
1 'polypeptide(L)'
;MRRSIVIGAVLIVLAFVFVGGPSVLLSLSSDQTAAGGPTDGESKPTPELVTPEDSESSFWEYLSPRKGFQKRSPVNVIVRGDTEDVERVLTESDGGDWSEVNESEEVALPDTYAITAGNESDNETDPIADPGANDTAGNVTANDTENATANDTENDSSDRSGVLPNLNWGQADGGTRYAYVDPGENESGYWTTETRQLEDGTYYGQRYHIRLYESPNEDDDWVVMQTHSEHFDWFTLRHRVHGSQDAQTKLEQDFMEHPGVDVQDDVRRIYLDNSNSVDADGWATLVELAGLIVVPTLVGVGTGRRRPEAGGSAEGSTEERVARHTPHAIDDHLTDVDRQRLAAAYDRLEAGHVLLVLAILALFLGVRMGGLVLERRATSLTPHQIAAILYPVIAIGIPTATYLIARGLTRRLDAAVIAAGSLAAAIWIDYGWLGITALPVDVVLQRMLVVVALGLIAGGAAKRAARSSKFNDMLLVGSAMWVLVLAGTLFGYF
;
A
#
# COMPACT_ATOMS: atom_id res chain seq x y z
N MET A 1 -32.99 18.50 10.33
CA MET A 1 -32.64 18.60 11.76
C MET A 1 -32.91 17.29 12.49
N ARG A 2 -33.64 17.17 13.63
CA ARG A 2 -33.59 15.98 14.54
C ARG A 2 -33.53 14.60 13.86
N ARG A 3 -34.42 14.26 12.91
CA ARG A 3 -34.39 12.97 12.18
C ARG A 3 -33.22 12.82 11.18
N SER A 4 -32.73 13.92 10.62
CA SER A 4 -31.52 13.93 9.77
C SER A 4 -30.27 13.61 10.60
N ILE A 5 -30.16 14.22 11.78
CA ILE A 5 -29.03 14.05 12.72
C ILE A 5 -28.95 12.59 13.18
N VAL A 6 -30.08 11.96 13.52
CA VAL A 6 -30.12 10.53 13.88
C VAL A 6 -29.64 9.63 12.74
N ILE A 7 -29.97 9.92 11.47
CA ILE A 7 -29.47 9.13 10.34
C ILE A 7 -27.96 9.35 10.16
N GLY A 8 -27.47 10.59 10.28
CA GLY A 8 -26.02 10.87 10.25
C GLY A 8 -25.25 10.14 11.35
N ALA A 9 -25.75 10.15 12.59
CA ALA A 9 -25.14 9.43 13.71
C ALA A 9 -25.17 7.89 13.49
N VAL A 10 -26.27 7.33 12.98
CA VAL A 10 -26.35 5.91 12.62
C VAL A 10 -25.37 5.56 11.50
N LEU A 11 -25.18 6.42 10.50
CA LEU A 11 -24.19 6.22 9.43
C LEU A 11 -22.76 6.28 9.94
N ILE A 12 -22.43 7.20 10.85
CA ILE A 12 -21.10 7.29 11.48
C ILE A 12 -20.82 6.06 12.34
N VAL A 13 -21.80 5.60 13.14
CA VAL A 13 -21.66 4.35 13.93
C VAL A 13 -21.55 3.12 13.03
N LEU A 14 -22.30 3.06 11.92
CA LEU A 14 -22.19 1.98 10.93
C LEU A 14 -20.81 1.99 10.27
N ALA A 15 -20.34 3.14 9.78
CA ALA A 15 -19.00 3.28 9.21
C ALA A 15 -17.90 2.93 10.22
N PHE A 16 -18.05 3.33 11.49
CA PHE A 16 -17.13 2.91 12.54
C PHE A 16 -17.18 1.38 12.72
N VAL A 17 -18.33 0.78 13.00
CA VAL A 17 -18.43 -0.67 13.28
C VAL A 17 -18.01 -1.55 12.08
N PHE A 18 -18.34 -1.16 10.85
CA PHE A 18 -18.10 -1.96 9.64
C PHE A 18 -16.86 -1.52 8.82
N VAL A 19 -16.09 -0.52 9.25
CA VAL A 19 -14.84 -0.12 8.57
C VAL A 19 -13.74 0.13 9.60
N GLY A 20 -13.97 1.03 10.57
CA GLY A 20 -12.96 1.38 11.57
C GLY A 20 -12.74 0.35 12.69
N GLY A 21 -13.78 -0.38 13.10
CA GLY A 21 -13.78 -1.24 14.29
C GLY A 21 -12.79 -2.40 14.22
N PRO A 22 -12.79 -3.18 13.12
CA PRO A 22 -11.79 -4.24 12.92
C PRO A 22 -10.36 -3.71 12.89
N SER A 23 -10.12 -2.55 12.27
CA SER A 23 -8.79 -1.91 12.24
C SER A 23 -8.37 -1.39 13.63
N VAL A 24 -9.23 -0.66 14.34
CA VAL A 24 -8.92 -0.07 15.66
C VAL A 24 -8.61 -1.14 16.72
N LEU A 25 -9.23 -2.32 16.65
CA LEU A 25 -8.90 -3.43 17.54
C LEU A 25 -7.50 -4.04 17.29
N LEU A 26 -6.87 -3.75 16.15
CA LEU A 26 -5.48 -4.09 15.84
C LEU A 26 -4.54 -2.89 16.06
N SER A 27 -4.95 -1.67 15.69
CA SER A 27 -4.15 -0.44 15.81
C SER A 27 -4.08 0.14 17.24
N LEU A 28 -4.78 -0.43 18.23
CA LEU A 28 -4.66 0.00 19.64
C LEU A 28 -3.30 -0.35 20.29
N SER A 29 -2.41 -1.03 19.56
CA SER A 29 -0.99 -1.18 19.90
C SER A 29 -0.10 -0.03 19.38
N SER A 30 -0.65 0.93 18.63
CA SER A 30 0.10 1.88 17.79
C SER A 30 -0.12 3.35 18.19
N ASP A 31 0.02 3.67 19.49
CA ASP A 31 -0.37 4.97 20.04
C ASP A 31 0.69 6.10 19.81
N GLN A 32 0.72 6.60 18.58
CA GLN A 32 0.73 8.04 18.26
C GLN A 32 1.63 8.99 19.10
N THR A 33 2.95 9.00 18.86
CA THR A 33 3.86 10.07 19.34
C THR A 33 4.10 11.18 18.30
N ALA A 34 3.05 11.96 18.01
CA ALA A 34 3.10 13.10 17.08
C ALA A 34 3.02 14.45 17.81
N ALA A 35 4.12 14.87 18.48
CA ALA A 35 4.22 16.19 19.11
C ALA A 35 5.67 16.69 19.19
N GLY A 36 6.09 17.53 18.24
CA GLY A 36 7.42 18.17 18.24
C GLY A 36 7.97 18.38 16.83
N GLY A 37 7.72 19.55 16.24
CA GLY A 37 8.43 19.96 15.02
C GLY A 37 9.84 20.46 15.37
N PRO A 38 10.89 20.11 14.59
CA PRO A 38 12.23 20.60 14.85
C PRO A 38 12.40 22.07 14.47
N THR A 39 13.12 22.82 15.28
CA THR A 39 13.79 24.06 14.85
C THR A 39 15.11 23.71 14.15
N ASP A 40 15.48 24.47 13.12
CA ASP A 40 16.76 24.31 12.44
C ASP A 40 17.96 24.57 13.37
N GLY A 41 19.10 23.91 13.15
CA GLY A 41 20.38 24.34 13.71
C GLY A 41 21.45 23.27 13.97
N GLU A 42 21.07 22.02 14.27
CA GLU A 42 22.05 21.01 14.71
C GLU A 42 22.41 19.99 13.62
N SER A 43 23.72 19.78 13.46
CA SER A 43 24.29 18.73 12.60
C SER A 43 23.98 17.35 13.20
N LYS A 44 22.96 16.68 12.66
CA LYS A 44 22.65 15.30 13.02
C LYS A 44 23.87 14.40 12.74
N PRO A 45 24.27 13.50 13.65
CA PRO A 45 25.26 12.50 13.32
C PRO A 45 24.74 11.62 12.17
N THR A 46 25.64 11.18 11.30
CA THR A 46 25.37 10.07 10.38
C THR A 46 24.87 8.88 11.19
N PRO A 47 23.81 8.17 10.75
CA PRO A 47 23.42 6.92 11.41
C PRO A 47 24.54 5.88 11.30
N GLU A 48 24.43 4.85 12.14
CA GLU A 48 25.24 3.64 11.97
C GLU A 48 24.92 3.02 10.60
N LEU A 49 25.95 2.50 9.92
CA LEU A 49 25.81 1.91 8.58
C LEU A 49 26.05 0.41 8.67
N VAL A 50 25.39 -0.33 7.79
CA VAL A 50 25.52 -1.79 7.67
C VAL A 50 26.59 -2.08 6.64
N THR A 51 27.74 -2.58 7.08
CA THR A 51 28.78 -3.16 6.23
C THR A 51 28.51 -4.66 6.08
N PRO A 52 28.27 -5.18 4.86
CA PRO A 52 28.24 -6.63 4.62
C PRO A 52 29.59 -7.27 4.99
N GLU A 53 29.61 -8.56 5.36
CA GLU A 53 30.85 -9.29 5.60
C GLU A 53 31.73 -9.27 4.33
N ASP A 54 33.05 -9.15 4.48
CA ASP A 54 34.02 -9.12 3.36
C ASP A 54 33.74 -8.05 2.27
N SER A 55 33.04 -6.95 2.60
CA SER A 55 32.79 -5.78 1.74
C SER A 55 33.54 -4.54 2.24
N GLU A 56 34.08 -3.71 1.34
CA GLU A 56 34.65 -2.39 1.72
C GLU A 56 33.57 -1.30 1.85
N SER A 57 32.51 -1.39 1.05
CA SER A 57 31.35 -0.49 1.11
C SER A 57 30.31 -0.86 2.18
N SER A 58 29.44 0.10 2.50
CA SER A 58 28.34 -0.04 3.45
C SER A 58 27.08 0.73 3.02
N PHE A 59 25.93 0.45 3.63
CA PHE A 59 24.65 1.09 3.31
C PHE A 59 23.85 1.47 4.55
N TRP A 60 22.88 2.37 4.42
CA TRP A 60 21.96 2.72 5.51
C TRP A 60 20.72 1.80 5.53
N GLU A 61 20.30 1.32 6.71
CA GLU A 61 19.29 0.26 6.87
C GLU A 61 17.84 0.65 6.50
N TYR A 62 17.63 1.90 6.05
CA TYR A 62 16.36 2.42 5.53
C TYR A 62 16.54 3.19 4.22
N LEU A 63 15.53 3.10 3.36
CA LEU A 63 15.32 4.03 2.26
C LEU A 63 14.57 5.28 2.74
N SER A 64 14.91 6.41 2.13
CA SER A 64 14.36 7.74 2.42
C SER A 64 13.45 8.26 1.29
N PRO A 65 12.41 9.07 1.56
CA PRO A 65 11.57 9.69 0.52
C PRO A 65 12.28 10.87 -0.17
N ARG A 66 13.47 11.28 0.30
CA ARG A 66 14.29 12.37 -0.26
C ARG A 66 15.75 12.14 0.10
N LYS A 67 16.69 12.81 -0.58
CA LYS A 67 18.10 12.78 -0.20
C LYS A 67 18.28 13.36 1.22
N GLY A 68 18.70 12.52 2.17
CA GLY A 68 18.87 12.85 3.59
C GLY A 68 18.21 11.84 4.55
N PHE A 69 18.82 11.62 5.71
CA PHE A 69 18.42 10.56 6.66
C PHE A 69 17.04 10.78 7.28
N GLN A 70 16.03 10.10 6.73
CA GLN A 70 14.64 10.12 7.18
C GLN A 70 14.01 8.72 6.96
N LYS A 71 13.75 8.00 8.06
CA LYS A 71 13.28 6.60 8.00
C LYS A 71 11.92 6.52 7.29
N ARG A 72 11.78 5.65 6.28
CA ARG A 72 10.50 5.42 5.58
C ARG A 72 10.23 3.98 5.19
N SER A 73 11.15 3.30 4.53
CA SER A 73 11.02 1.88 4.18
C SER A 73 12.29 1.14 4.63
N PRO A 74 12.21 0.04 5.38
CA PRO A 74 13.39 -0.75 5.72
C PRO A 74 13.97 -1.46 4.50
N VAL A 75 15.27 -1.70 4.50
CA VAL A 75 15.91 -2.75 3.68
C VAL A 75 15.57 -4.09 4.31
N ASN A 76 14.99 -5.02 3.56
CA ASN A 76 14.48 -6.29 4.12
C ASN A 76 14.97 -7.56 3.40
N VAL A 77 15.60 -7.42 2.24
CA VAL A 77 16.39 -8.50 1.63
C VAL A 77 17.75 -7.95 1.19
N ILE A 78 18.79 -8.78 1.28
CA ILE A 78 20.14 -8.53 0.81
C ILE A 78 20.58 -9.80 0.07
N VAL A 79 21.27 -9.66 -1.05
CA VAL A 79 21.80 -10.79 -1.81
C VAL A 79 23.28 -10.53 -2.13
N ARG A 80 24.10 -11.59 -2.10
CA ARG A 80 25.48 -11.56 -2.62
C ARG A 80 25.50 -11.99 -4.08
N GLY A 81 26.26 -11.27 -4.89
CA GLY A 81 26.21 -11.31 -6.35
C GLY A 81 25.44 -10.13 -6.96
N ASP A 82 25.60 -9.97 -8.26
CA ASP A 82 25.25 -8.75 -9.03
C ASP A 82 23.75 -8.62 -9.34
N THR A 83 23.31 -7.42 -9.75
CA THR A 83 21.89 -7.17 -10.09
C THR A 83 21.39 -8.07 -11.22
N GLU A 84 22.18 -8.27 -12.28
CA GLU A 84 21.83 -9.17 -13.38
C GLU A 84 21.64 -10.61 -12.91
N ASP A 85 22.46 -11.10 -11.99
CA ASP A 85 22.40 -12.49 -11.53
C ASP A 85 21.23 -12.73 -10.57
N VAL A 86 20.88 -11.73 -9.74
CA VAL A 86 19.61 -11.69 -9.01
C VAL A 86 18.41 -11.74 -9.96
N GLU A 87 18.34 -10.82 -10.93
CA GLU A 87 17.23 -10.76 -11.88
C GLU A 87 17.09 -12.07 -12.65
N ARG A 88 18.20 -12.64 -13.11
CA ARG A 88 18.25 -13.90 -13.84
C ARG A 88 17.73 -15.06 -13.00
N VAL A 89 18.10 -15.17 -11.72
CA VAL A 89 17.55 -16.20 -10.82
C VAL A 89 16.04 -16.04 -10.63
N LEU A 90 15.54 -14.80 -10.46
CA LEU A 90 14.12 -14.54 -10.22
C LEU A 90 13.24 -14.68 -11.47
N THR A 91 13.80 -14.47 -12.68
CA THR A 91 13.07 -14.47 -13.96
C THR A 91 13.26 -15.74 -14.81
N GLU A 92 14.38 -16.47 -14.69
CA GLU A 92 14.61 -17.73 -15.44
C GLU A 92 14.13 -18.99 -14.69
N SER A 93 13.76 -18.88 -13.41
CA SER A 93 13.29 -20.01 -12.60
C SER A 93 12.01 -20.65 -13.18
N ASP A 94 11.92 -21.98 -13.17
CA ASP A 94 10.74 -22.77 -13.63
C ASP A 94 9.44 -22.49 -12.81
N GLY A 95 9.51 -21.63 -11.79
CA GLY A 95 8.38 -21.07 -11.03
C GLY A 95 8.45 -19.55 -10.80
N GLY A 96 9.34 -18.83 -11.51
CA GLY A 96 9.50 -17.39 -11.38
C GLY A 96 8.44 -16.61 -12.16
N ASP A 97 7.40 -16.13 -11.48
CA ASP A 97 6.40 -15.20 -12.05
C ASP A 97 6.87 -13.71 -12.02
N TRP A 98 8.14 -13.45 -11.64
CA TRP A 98 8.72 -12.10 -11.59
C TRP A 98 9.00 -11.52 -12.98
N SER A 99 8.86 -10.20 -13.13
CA SER A 99 9.13 -9.46 -14.37
C SER A 99 9.61 -8.03 -14.10
N GLU A 100 10.31 -7.42 -15.06
CA GLU A 100 10.72 -6.01 -14.97
C GLU A 100 9.51 -5.06 -15.04
N VAL A 101 9.46 -4.07 -14.15
CA VAL A 101 8.40 -3.06 -14.12
C VAL A 101 8.45 -2.19 -15.37
N ASN A 102 7.32 -2.11 -16.08
CA ASN A 102 7.20 -1.36 -17.32
C ASN A 102 7.24 0.17 -17.09
N GLU A 103 7.94 0.92 -17.95
CA GLU A 103 8.04 2.40 -17.92
C GLU A 103 6.68 3.13 -17.78
N SER A 104 5.59 2.56 -18.30
CA SER A 104 4.24 3.15 -18.26
C SER A 104 3.45 2.83 -16.98
N GLU A 105 4.04 2.00 -16.11
CA GLU A 105 3.52 1.50 -14.84
C GLU A 105 4.35 1.96 -13.64
N GLU A 106 5.61 2.38 -13.88
CA GLU A 106 6.38 3.20 -12.95
C GLU A 106 5.56 4.43 -12.48
N VAL A 107 5.66 4.74 -11.19
CA VAL A 107 4.87 5.82 -10.58
C VAL A 107 5.46 7.17 -10.98
N ALA A 108 4.91 7.73 -12.06
CA ALA A 108 5.29 8.99 -12.66
C ALA A 108 5.65 10.06 -11.62
N LEU A 109 6.87 10.61 -11.76
CA LEU A 109 7.47 11.54 -10.80
C LEU A 109 6.54 12.73 -10.50
N PRO A 110 6.60 13.34 -9.29
CA PRO A 110 5.79 14.51 -8.93
C PRO A 110 5.82 15.64 -9.97
N ASP A 111 6.98 15.82 -10.63
CA ASP A 111 7.23 16.79 -11.68
C ASP A 111 6.32 16.60 -12.92
N THR A 112 5.81 15.39 -13.14
CA THR A 112 4.86 15.06 -14.23
C THR A 112 3.50 15.76 -14.06
N TYR A 113 3.17 16.20 -12.85
CA TYR A 113 1.92 16.90 -12.53
C TYR A 113 2.12 18.34 -12.03
N ALA A 114 3.37 18.81 -12.03
CA ALA A 114 3.71 20.20 -11.77
C ALA A 114 3.23 21.08 -12.94
N ILE A 115 2.03 21.65 -12.83
CA ILE A 115 1.57 22.70 -13.76
C ILE A 115 2.61 23.83 -13.72
N THR A 116 3.28 24.06 -14.85
CA THR A 116 4.46 24.93 -14.96
C THR A 116 4.13 26.41 -14.72
N ALA A 117 4.02 26.79 -13.45
CA ALA A 117 4.15 28.17 -12.98
C ALA A 117 5.64 28.55 -13.02
N GLY A 118 6.15 28.70 -14.24
CA GLY A 118 7.59 28.76 -14.51
C GLY A 118 8.30 29.90 -13.79
N ASN A 119 9.44 29.55 -13.20
CA ASN A 119 10.56 30.45 -12.95
C ASN A 119 11.83 29.58 -12.83
N GLU A 120 12.19 28.94 -13.95
CA GLU A 120 13.55 28.43 -14.15
C GLU A 120 14.49 29.65 -14.06
N SER A 121 15.35 29.66 -13.04
CA SER A 121 16.45 30.61 -12.93
C SER A 121 17.75 29.83 -12.98
N ASP A 122 18.08 29.38 -14.19
CA ASP A 122 19.39 28.80 -14.50
C ASP A 122 20.49 29.78 -14.09
N ASN A 123 21.50 29.31 -13.36
CA ASN A 123 22.71 30.08 -13.12
C ASN A 123 23.93 29.15 -12.96
N GLU A 124 24.31 28.51 -14.06
CA GLU A 124 25.65 27.95 -14.18
C GLU A 124 26.73 29.05 -14.17
N THR A 125 27.91 28.70 -13.66
CA THR A 125 29.22 29.34 -13.87
C THR A 125 29.52 30.76 -13.30
N ASP A 126 30.59 30.76 -12.49
CA ASP A 126 31.59 31.82 -12.19
C ASP A 126 32.04 32.67 -13.42
N PRO A 127 32.66 33.89 -13.28
CA PRO A 127 33.79 34.12 -12.36
C PRO A 127 34.09 35.53 -11.77
N ILE A 128 34.87 35.53 -10.67
CA ILE A 128 35.98 36.45 -10.28
C ILE A 128 35.83 37.97 -10.52
N ALA A 129 35.71 38.76 -9.43
CA ALA A 129 36.34 40.09 -9.29
C ALA A 129 36.42 40.61 -7.83
N ASP A 130 37.50 41.32 -7.50
CA ASP A 130 37.83 42.09 -6.27
C ASP A 130 38.28 43.51 -6.72
N PRO A 131 38.34 44.60 -5.91
CA PRO A 131 37.93 44.85 -4.50
C PRO A 131 36.92 46.02 -4.31
N GLY A 132 36.46 46.25 -3.07
CA GLY A 132 35.79 47.50 -2.64
C GLY A 132 35.70 47.66 -1.11
N ALA A 133 36.10 48.82 -0.56
CA ALA A 133 36.25 49.07 0.89
C ALA A 133 35.52 50.33 1.40
N ASN A 134 35.40 50.48 2.75
CA ASN A 134 34.85 51.63 3.52
C ASN A 134 33.32 51.88 3.34
N ASP A 135 32.51 52.53 4.21
CA ASP A 135 32.57 53.16 5.57
C ASP A 135 31.09 53.41 6.04
N THR A 136 30.61 53.68 7.27
CA THR A 136 31.14 53.84 8.66
C THR A 136 30.02 53.48 9.70
N ALA A 137 30.38 53.04 10.91
CA ALA A 137 29.68 53.07 12.24
C ALA A 137 28.13 53.12 12.41
N GLY A 138 27.62 52.39 13.43
CA GLY A 138 26.23 52.43 13.91
C GLY A 138 26.01 52.00 15.38
N ASN A 139 26.65 52.68 16.33
CA ASN A 139 26.65 52.36 17.77
C ASN A 139 25.32 52.56 18.52
N VAL A 140 24.87 51.56 19.33
CA VAL A 140 24.10 51.75 20.59
C VAL A 140 24.41 50.63 21.62
N THR A 141 24.69 51.05 22.86
CA THR A 141 24.88 50.34 24.15
C THR A 141 23.55 49.97 24.86
N ALA A 142 23.44 49.13 25.92
CA ALA A 142 24.31 48.19 26.66
C ALA A 142 23.45 47.42 27.71
N ASN A 143 24.11 46.60 28.56
CA ASN A 143 23.61 46.00 29.83
C ASN A 143 22.53 44.89 29.68
N ASP A 144 22.42 43.91 30.59
CA ASP A 144 22.86 43.84 32.00
C ASP A 144 23.91 42.78 32.35
N THR A 145 24.42 42.88 33.58
CA THR A 145 25.44 42.02 34.21
C THR A 145 24.89 41.50 35.54
N GLU A 146 25.11 40.22 35.89
CA GLU A 146 25.73 39.78 37.17
C GLU A 146 25.64 38.26 37.48
N ASN A 147 26.82 37.64 37.57
CA ASN A 147 27.33 36.97 38.78
C ASN A 147 26.65 35.71 39.36
N ALA A 148 27.33 34.55 39.23
CA ALA A 148 27.62 33.66 40.37
C ALA A 148 28.73 32.64 40.03
N THR A 149 29.84 32.64 40.79
CA THR A 149 30.83 31.54 40.82
C THR A 149 30.63 30.64 42.04
N ALA A 150 30.65 29.32 41.85
CA ALA A 150 30.83 28.34 42.93
C ALA A 150 31.61 27.12 42.43
N ASN A 151 32.28 26.42 43.34
CA ASN A 151 33.44 25.55 43.07
C ASN A 151 33.15 24.06 43.40
N ASP A 152 34.12 23.20 43.10
CA ASP A 152 34.42 21.91 43.75
C ASP A 152 33.66 20.59 43.43
N THR A 153 34.35 19.75 42.63
CA THR A 153 35.02 18.50 43.09
C THR A 153 34.27 17.14 43.12
N GLU A 154 34.92 16.15 42.47
CA GLU A 154 34.88 14.67 42.58
C GLU A 154 33.60 13.82 42.30
N ASN A 155 33.69 13.08 41.18
CA ASN A 155 33.58 11.61 41.07
C ASN A 155 32.38 10.86 41.70
N ASP A 156 31.52 10.28 40.84
CA ASP A 156 31.47 8.81 40.67
C ASP A 156 30.82 8.37 39.33
N SER A 157 30.99 7.09 38.99
CA SER A 157 30.21 6.22 38.09
C SER A 157 29.78 6.77 36.71
N SER A 158 30.39 6.22 35.65
CA SER A 158 29.87 6.29 34.29
C SER A 158 28.65 5.38 34.11
N ASP A 159 27.44 5.95 34.00
CA ASP A 159 26.22 5.19 33.65
C ASP A 159 25.65 5.69 32.31
N ARG A 160 25.87 4.91 31.24
CA ARG A 160 25.49 5.25 29.86
C ARG A 160 24.03 4.87 29.57
N SER A 161 23.08 5.53 30.24
CA SER A 161 21.69 5.54 29.75
C SER A 161 21.56 6.51 28.58
N GLY A 162 21.79 6.00 27.36
CA GLY A 162 21.61 6.76 26.13
C GLY A 162 20.14 7.11 25.89
N VAL A 163 19.81 8.41 25.93
CA VAL A 163 18.50 8.90 25.47
C VAL A 163 18.50 8.85 23.94
N LEU A 164 17.86 7.82 23.37
CA LEU A 164 17.74 7.66 21.92
C LEU A 164 17.00 8.88 21.32
N PRO A 165 17.60 9.60 20.35
CA PRO A 165 16.95 10.73 19.70
C PRO A 165 15.80 10.24 18.81
N ASN A 166 14.67 10.94 18.86
CA ASN A 166 13.44 10.52 18.18
C ASN A 166 13.56 10.71 16.64
N LEU A 167 13.88 9.62 15.93
CA LEU A 167 14.11 9.62 14.49
C LEU A 167 12.78 9.72 13.72
N ASN A 168 12.54 10.90 13.15
CA ASN A 168 11.26 11.27 12.54
C ASN A 168 10.95 10.49 11.25
N TRP A 169 9.84 9.76 11.24
CA TRP A 169 9.31 9.06 10.06
C TRP A 169 8.80 10.05 9.00
N GLY A 170 8.99 9.72 7.72
CA GLY A 170 8.50 10.54 6.61
C GLY A 170 7.05 10.25 6.21
N GLN A 171 6.25 11.30 5.98
CA GLN A 171 5.18 11.21 4.98
C GLN A 171 5.82 11.10 3.58
N ALA A 172 5.17 10.41 2.65
CA ALA A 172 5.74 10.09 1.34
C ALA A 172 4.82 10.50 0.19
N ASP A 173 5.14 11.63 -0.43
CA ASP A 173 4.61 12.04 -1.73
C ASP A 173 5.70 11.82 -2.79
N GLY A 174 5.61 10.71 -3.54
CA GLY A 174 6.56 10.37 -4.62
C GLY A 174 6.81 8.86 -4.75
N GLY A 175 7.17 8.42 -5.97
CA GLY A 175 7.51 7.04 -6.29
C GLY A 175 8.90 6.63 -5.80
N THR A 176 9.93 7.34 -6.27
CA THR A 176 11.36 7.13 -5.98
C THR A 176 11.68 6.96 -4.50
N ARG A 177 12.58 6.03 -4.17
CA ARG A 177 13.14 5.86 -2.83
C ARG A 177 14.66 5.98 -2.91
N TYR A 178 15.23 6.80 -2.05
CA TYR A 178 16.67 7.03 -2.04
C TYR A 178 17.34 6.12 -1.02
N ALA A 179 18.27 5.28 -1.47
CA ALA A 179 19.23 4.61 -0.60
C ALA A 179 20.42 5.55 -0.32
N TYR A 180 21.07 5.36 0.83
CA TYR A 180 22.39 5.93 1.10
C TYR A 180 23.41 4.79 1.11
N VAL A 181 24.45 4.94 0.30
CA VAL A 181 25.59 4.01 0.18
C VAL A 181 26.88 4.76 0.46
N ASP A 182 27.83 4.11 1.10
CA ASP A 182 29.14 4.67 1.46
C ASP A 182 30.24 3.74 0.91
N PRO A 183 31.03 4.16 -0.11
CA PRO A 183 31.96 3.27 -0.82
C PRO A 183 33.19 2.83 0.00
N GLY A 184 33.45 3.45 1.16
CA GLY A 184 34.63 3.16 1.99
C GLY A 184 35.62 4.33 2.05
N GLU A 185 36.82 4.11 2.61
CA GLU A 185 37.76 5.18 3.01
C GLU A 185 38.23 6.13 1.88
N ASN A 186 38.04 5.76 0.61
CA ASN A 186 38.53 6.51 -0.54
C ASN A 186 37.54 7.54 -1.10
N GLU A 187 36.24 7.38 -0.84
CA GLU A 187 35.18 8.24 -1.41
C GLU A 187 34.19 8.72 -0.33
N SER A 188 33.21 9.54 -0.72
CA SER A 188 32.19 10.05 0.21
C SER A 188 30.82 9.45 -0.12
N GLY A 189 30.18 8.81 0.85
CA GLY A 189 28.85 8.25 0.66
C GLY A 189 27.79 9.22 0.12
N TYR A 190 26.89 8.68 -0.69
CA TYR A 190 25.97 9.42 -1.53
C TYR A 190 24.56 8.81 -1.56
N TRP A 191 23.61 9.60 -2.05
CA TRP A 191 22.21 9.20 -2.17
C TRP A 191 21.89 8.77 -3.60
N THR A 192 21.76 7.46 -3.79
CA THR A 192 21.39 6.82 -5.06
C THR A 192 19.88 6.56 -5.16
N THR A 193 19.42 6.15 -6.34
CA THR A 193 18.05 5.68 -6.63
C THR A 193 18.07 4.19 -6.95
N GLU A 194 16.90 3.62 -7.20
CA GLU A 194 16.71 2.24 -7.65
C GLU A 194 17.60 1.91 -8.88
N THR A 195 18.37 0.80 -8.83
CA THR A 195 19.10 0.24 -9.97
C THR A 195 18.15 -0.52 -10.91
N ARG A 196 17.22 -1.28 -10.31
CA ARG A 196 16.26 -2.15 -11.01
C ARG A 196 14.96 -2.26 -10.20
N GLN A 197 13.83 -2.49 -10.87
CA GLN A 197 12.53 -2.76 -10.23
C GLN A 197 11.87 -4.00 -10.83
N LEU A 198 11.47 -4.95 -9.98
CA LEU A 198 10.85 -6.23 -10.37
C LEU A 198 9.49 -6.43 -9.69
N GLU A 199 8.51 -6.99 -10.40
CA GLU A 199 7.16 -7.26 -9.89
C GLU A 199 6.64 -8.67 -10.22
N ASP A 200 5.83 -9.21 -9.30
CA ASP A 200 5.06 -10.47 -9.41
C ASP A 200 3.60 -10.15 -9.06
N GLY A 201 2.67 -10.35 -9.99
CA GLY A 201 1.23 -10.26 -9.73
C GLY A 201 0.41 -9.58 -10.83
N THR A 202 -0.34 -8.53 -10.46
CA THR A 202 -1.25 -7.80 -11.37
C THR A 202 -1.43 -6.34 -10.94
N TYR A 203 -1.31 -5.39 -11.88
CA TYR A 203 -1.44 -3.95 -11.60
C TYR A 203 -2.76 -3.59 -10.92
N TYR A 204 -3.91 -4.15 -11.36
CA TYR A 204 -5.20 -3.87 -10.73
C TYR A 204 -5.61 -4.84 -9.61
N GLY A 205 -4.74 -5.77 -9.25
CA GLY A 205 -4.98 -6.72 -8.18
C GLY A 205 -4.10 -6.41 -6.98
N GLN A 206 -3.38 -7.45 -6.60
CA GLN A 206 -2.23 -7.44 -5.70
C GLN A 206 -0.98 -7.67 -6.56
N ARG A 207 0.14 -7.07 -6.17
CA ARG A 207 1.47 -7.44 -6.64
C ARG A 207 2.48 -7.39 -5.50
N TYR A 208 3.50 -8.24 -5.57
CA TYR A 208 4.77 -8.04 -4.89
C TYR A 208 5.68 -7.19 -5.79
N HIS A 209 6.49 -6.33 -5.18
CA HIS A 209 7.35 -5.40 -5.88
C HIS A 209 8.68 -5.26 -5.13
N ILE A 210 9.79 -5.32 -5.86
CA ILE A 210 11.17 -5.24 -5.34
C ILE A 210 11.82 -4.00 -5.94
N ARG A 211 12.43 -3.18 -5.09
CA ARG A 211 13.45 -2.20 -5.50
C ARG A 211 14.82 -2.78 -5.20
N LEU A 212 15.70 -2.84 -6.20
CA LEU A 212 17.07 -3.31 -6.09
C LEU A 212 18.02 -2.10 -6.07
N TYR A 213 19.02 -2.13 -5.20
CA TYR A 213 20.10 -1.15 -5.12
C TYR A 213 21.42 -1.90 -5.04
N GLU A 214 22.26 -1.63 -6.03
CA GLU A 214 23.59 -2.22 -6.17
C GLU A 214 24.60 -1.62 -5.20
N SER A 215 25.71 -2.33 -4.97
CA SER A 215 26.88 -1.80 -4.29
C SER A 215 27.49 -0.63 -5.08
N PRO A 216 28.26 0.26 -4.43
CA PRO A 216 28.95 1.37 -5.10
C PRO A 216 30.30 0.97 -5.75
N ASN A 217 30.80 -0.24 -5.53
CA ASN A 217 32.14 -0.69 -5.91
C ASN A 217 32.08 -1.93 -6.82
N GLU A 218 32.79 -1.92 -7.95
CA GLU A 218 32.87 -3.06 -8.90
C GLU A 218 33.49 -4.35 -8.32
N ASP A 219 34.10 -4.28 -7.12
CA ASP A 219 34.70 -5.42 -6.40
C ASP A 219 33.87 -5.87 -5.16
N ASP A 220 32.72 -5.24 -4.86
CA ASP A 220 31.84 -5.61 -3.72
C ASP A 220 30.54 -6.29 -4.21
N ASP A 221 30.53 -7.61 -4.32
CA ASP A 221 29.39 -8.42 -4.80
C ASP A 221 28.15 -8.38 -3.86
N TRP A 222 27.39 -7.28 -3.80
CA TRP A 222 26.11 -7.23 -3.07
C TRP A 222 25.03 -6.32 -3.68
N VAL A 223 23.78 -6.73 -3.49
CA VAL A 223 22.56 -5.96 -3.80
C VAL A 223 21.66 -5.91 -2.57
N VAL A 224 21.27 -4.70 -2.13
CA VAL A 224 20.25 -4.50 -1.08
C VAL A 224 18.88 -4.23 -1.70
N MET A 225 17.84 -4.69 -1.02
CA MET A 225 16.48 -4.70 -1.58
C MET A 225 15.42 -4.22 -0.59
N GLN A 226 14.41 -3.57 -1.16
CA GLN A 226 13.17 -3.24 -0.47
C GLN A 226 12.00 -3.92 -1.18
N THR A 227 11.60 -5.08 -0.65
CA THR A 227 10.42 -5.82 -1.09
C THR A 227 9.16 -5.28 -0.42
N HIS A 228 8.02 -5.38 -1.07
CA HIS A 228 6.71 -5.02 -0.52
C HIS A 228 5.56 -5.64 -1.31
N SER A 229 4.46 -5.93 -0.63
CA SER A 229 3.16 -6.22 -1.21
C SER A 229 2.35 -4.92 -1.32
N GLU A 230 1.80 -4.67 -2.50
CA GLU A 230 0.94 -3.53 -2.77
C GLU A 230 -0.28 -3.91 -3.59
N HIS A 231 -1.30 -3.06 -3.56
CA HIS A 231 -2.54 -3.22 -4.32
C HIS A 231 -2.99 -1.89 -4.89
N PHE A 232 -3.64 -1.90 -6.05
CA PHE A 232 -4.25 -0.68 -6.59
C PHE A 232 -5.53 -0.32 -5.85
N ASP A 233 -5.60 0.90 -5.33
CA ASP A 233 -6.77 1.46 -4.68
C ASP A 233 -7.59 2.33 -5.64
N TRP A 234 -8.75 1.80 -6.05
CA TRP A 234 -9.70 2.46 -6.93
C TRP A 234 -10.35 3.75 -6.39
N PHE A 235 -10.19 4.09 -5.10
CA PHE A 235 -10.63 5.38 -4.56
C PHE A 235 -9.54 6.46 -4.62
N THR A 236 -8.27 6.12 -4.40
CA THR A 236 -7.14 7.07 -4.43
C THR A 236 -6.41 7.13 -5.78
N LEU A 237 -6.62 6.14 -6.66
CA LEU A 237 -5.89 5.93 -7.93
C LEU A 237 -4.37 5.80 -7.74
N ARG A 238 -3.96 5.13 -6.66
CA ARG A 238 -2.56 4.87 -6.32
C ARG A 238 -2.40 3.42 -5.88
N HIS A 239 -1.19 2.88 -6.02
CA HIS A 239 -0.81 1.68 -5.28
C HIS A 239 -0.65 2.00 -3.79
N ARG A 240 -1.10 1.09 -2.93
CA ARG A 240 -0.97 1.18 -1.47
C ARG A 240 -0.23 -0.05 -0.94
N VAL A 241 0.94 0.20 -0.37
CA VAL A 241 1.75 -0.80 0.34
C VAL A 241 1.00 -1.29 1.58
N HIS A 242 1.01 -2.60 1.82
CA HIS A 242 0.29 -3.21 2.96
C HIS A 242 1.06 -4.32 3.70
N GLY A 243 2.17 -4.83 3.15
CA GLY A 243 3.11 -5.69 3.88
C GLY A 243 4.53 -5.58 3.30
N SER A 244 5.54 -5.63 4.17
CA SER A 244 6.96 -5.80 3.84
C SER A 244 7.46 -7.20 4.21
N GLN A 245 6.98 -7.78 5.31
CA GLN A 245 7.33 -9.13 5.77
C GLN A 245 6.73 -10.21 4.86
N ASP A 246 5.50 -10.02 4.37
CA ASP A 246 4.84 -10.94 3.42
C ASP A 246 5.65 -11.06 2.12
N ALA A 247 6.14 -9.93 1.60
CA ALA A 247 6.92 -9.88 0.37
C ALA A 247 8.35 -10.41 0.54
N GLN A 248 8.97 -10.15 1.69
CA GLN A 248 10.24 -10.78 2.07
C GLN A 248 10.09 -12.31 2.17
N THR A 249 9.00 -12.79 2.77
CA THR A 249 8.76 -14.23 2.93
C THR A 249 8.46 -14.91 1.58
N LYS A 250 7.75 -14.23 0.67
CA LYS A 250 7.59 -14.69 -0.73
C LYS A 250 8.95 -14.78 -1.44
N LEU A 251 9.76 -13.71 -1.41
CA LEU A 251 11.06 -13.70 -2.10
C LEU A 251 12.05 -14.71 -1.50
N GLU A 252 12.04 -14.87 -0.18
CA GLU A 252 12.80 -15.91 0.53
C GLU A 252 12.37 -17.32 0.09
N GLN A 253 11.06 -17.57 -0.06
CA GLN A 253 10.56 -18.83 -0.60
C GLN A 253 10.98 -19.03 -2.07
N ASP A 254 10.91 -18.00 -2.91
CA ASP A 254 11.32 -18.08 -4.32
C ASP A 254 12.81 -18.47 -4.45
N PHE A 255 13.69 -17.88 -3.63
CA PHE A 255 15.11 -18.28 -3.55
C PHE A 255 15.28 -19.71 -2.99
N MET A 256 14.51 -20.11 -1.98
CA MET A 256 14.57 -21.47 -1.42
C MET A 256 14.03 -22.56 -2.37
N GLU A 257 13.21 -22.20 -3.36
CA GLU A 257 12.72 -23.11 -4.41
C GLU A 257 13.67 -23.20 -5.62
N HIS A 258 14.66 -22.30 -5.74
CA HIS A 258 15.62 -22.31 -6.83
C HIS A 258 16.63 -23.49 -6.72
N PRO A 259 16.78 -24.37 -7.73
CA PRO A 259 17.65 -25.56 -7.65
C PRO A 259 19.15 -25.32 -7.47
N GLY A 260 19.61 -24.06 -7.54
CA GLY A 260 21.00 -23.64 -7.35
C GLY A 260 21.30 -22.98 -6.00
N VAL A 261 20.41 -23.08 -5.02
CA VAL A 261 20.54 -22.51 -3.66
C VAL A 261 20.37 -23.63 -2.63
N ASP A 262 21.31 -23.82 -1.70
CA ASP A 262 21.12 -24.70 -0.54
C ASP A 262 20.53 -23.90 0.63
N VAL A 263 19.29 -24.23 0.99
CA VAL A 263 18.49 -23.58 2.04
C VAL A 263 19.17 -23.58 3.43
N GLN A 264 20.17 -24.43 3.68
CA GLN A 264 20.88 -24.48 4.98
C GLN A 264 22.11 -23.57 5.05
N ASP A 265 22.82 -23.39 3.93
CA ASP A 265 24.09 -22.66 3.89
C ASP A 265 23.92 -21.28 3.21
N ASP A 266 23.12 -21.18 2.15
CA ASP A 266 23.00 -19.99 1.29
C ASP A 266 21.88 -19.01 1.71
N VAL A 267 20.97 -19.38 2.63
CA VAL A 267 19.83 -18.53 3.03
C VAL A 267 19.75 -18.36 4.55
N ARG A 268 19.96 -17.12 5.03
CA ARG A 268 20.07 -16.80 6.46
C ARG A 268 19.33 -15.51 6.82
N ARG A 269 18.83 -15.41 8.05
CA ARG A 269 18.21 -14.17 8.58
C ARG A 269 19.23 -13.38 9.39
N ILE A 270 19.36 -12.08 9.12
CA ILE A 270 20.22 -11.15 9.88
C ILE A 270 19.39 -10.03 10.52
N TYR A 271 19.82 -9.53 11.69
CA TYR A 271 19.11 -8.46 12.38
C TYR A 271 19.70 -7.09 12.03
N LEU A 272 18.86 -6.18 11.53
CA LEU A 272 19.23 -4.81 11.14
C LEU A 272 18.66 -3.75 12.09
N ASP A 273 17.93 -4.15 13.15
CA ASP A 273 17.15 -3.27 14.05
C ASP A 273 16.16 -2.32 13.34
N ASN A 274 15.86 -2.58 12.06
CA ASN A 274 15.15 -1.64 11.19
C ASN A 274 13.62 -1.80 11.21
N SER A 275 13.09 -2.32 12.32
CA SER A 275 11.66 -2.56 12.54
C SER A 275 10.77 -1.33 12.28
N ASN A 276 9.50 -1.58 11.94
CA ASN A 276 8.53 -0.53 11.62
C ASN A 276 7.18 -0.72 12.33
N SER A 277 6.31 0.28 12.27
CA SER A 277 5.00 0.29 12.95
C SER A 277 3.87 -0.40 12.18
N VAL A 278 4.19 -1.17 11.13
CA VAL A 278 3.25 -1.88 10.27
C VAL A 278 3.45 -3.39 10.40
N ASP A 279 4.59 -3.90 9.94
CA ASP A 279 4.86 -5.35 9.89
C ASP A 279 6.34 -5.79 9.85
N ALA A 280 7.32 -4.90 9.61
CA ALA A 280 8.73 -5.30 9.61
C ALA A 280 9.24 -5.54 11.04
N ASP A 281 9.79 -6.73 11.29
CA ASP A 281 10.28 -7.18 12.60
C ASP A 281 11.75 -6.80 12.90
N GLY A 282 12.45 -6.20 11.93
CA GLY A 282 13.85 -5.81 12.02
C GLY A 282 14.85 -6.88 11.53
N TRP A 283 14.37 -8.00 10.98
CA TRP A 283 15.21 -9.04 10.39
C TRP A 283 15.16 -9.03 8.86
N ALA A 284 16.30 -8.78 8.21
CA ALA A 284 16.43 -8.96 6.77
C ALA A 284 16.77 -10.42 6.43
N THR A 285 16.36 -10.87 5.23
CA THR A 285 16.85 -12.10 4.62
C THR A 285 18.14 -11.80 3.87
N LEU A 286 19.19 -12.59 4.10
CA LEU A 286 20.44 -12.55 3.38
C LEU A 286 20.58 -13.85 2.58
N VAL A 287 20.75 -13.73 1.27
CA VAL A 287 20.99 -14.85 0.34
C VAL A 287 22.40 -14.76 -0.23
N GLU A 288 23.09 -15.89 -0.35
CA GLU A 288 24.46 -15.97 -0.88
C GLU A 288 24.46 -16.75 -2.21
N LEU A 289 24.58 -16.08 -3.35
CA LEU A 289 24.62 -16.75 -4.67
C LEU A 289 26.03 -17.27 -5.04
N ALA A 290 26.98 -17.26 -4.10
CA ALA A 290 28.41 -17.50 -4.32
C ALA A 290 28.77 -18.93 -4.84
N GLY A 291 27.81 -19.86 -4.87
CA GLY A 291 27.96 -21.21 -5.44
C GLY A 291 27.39 -21.40 -6.86
N LEU A 292 26.71 -20.40 -7.44
CA LEU A 292 25.75 -20.59 -8.53
C LEU A 292 26.39 -20.72 -9.93
N ILE A 293 27.22 -21.76 -10.13
CA ILE A 293 27.77 -22.14 -11.44
C ILE A 293 26.62 -22.63 -12.35
N VAL A 294 26.11 -21.73 -13.18
CA VAL A 294 25.07 -22.03 -14.18
C VAL A 294 25.59 -23.05 -15.20
N VAL A 295 25.21 -24.31 -15.04
CA VAL A 295 25.44 -25.35 -16.05
C VAL A 295 24.26 -25.34 -17.04
N PRO A 296 24.44 -24.89 -18.30
CA PRO A 296 23.33 -24.80 -19.25
C PRO A 296 22.76 -26.19 -19.57
N THR A 297 21.48 -26.39 -19.24
CA THR A 297 20.78 -27.68 -19.33
C THR A 297 20.45 -28.05 -20.78
N LEU A 298 21.29 -28.89 -21.38
CA LEU A 298 21.10 -29.35 -22.77
C LEU A 298 19.81 -30.18 -22.93
N VAL A 299 18.90 -29.66 -23.76
CA VAL A 299 17.57 -30.23 -24.06
C VAL A 299 17.65 -31.66 -24.62
N GLY A 300 17.15 -32.63 -23.85
CA GLY A 300 17.07 -34.04 -24.24
C GLY A 300 15.80 -34.41 -25.02
N VAL A 301 15.89 -34.51 -26.35
CA VAL A 301 14.75 -34.93 -27.19
C VAL A 301 14.47 -36.43 -27.08
N GLY A 302 13.34 -36.80 -26.44
CA GLY A 302 12.89 -38.19 -26.29
C GLY A 302 11.64 -38.54 -27.12
N THR A 303 11.79 -39.30 -28.21
CA THR A 303 10.66 -39.73 -29.05
C THR A 303 9.85 -40.88 -28.44
N GLY A 304 8.52 -40.71 -28.29
CA GLY A 304 7.63 -41.68 -27.63
C GLY A 304 7.16 -42.87 -28.49
N ARG A 305 6.26 -43.69 -27.92
CA ARG A 305 5.61 -44.84 -28.60
C ARG A 305 4.15 -45.03 -28.14
N ARG A 306 3.31 -45.66 -28.97
CA ARG A 306 1.86 -45.83 -28.74
C ARG A 306 1.47 -47.23 -28.24
N ARG A 307 0.29 -47.28 -27.59
CA ARG A 307 -0.67 -48.39 -27.32
C ARG A 307 -0.74 -49.52 -28.39
N PRO A 308 -1.27 -50.74 -28.10
CA PRO A 308 -2.69 -50.93 -27.67
C PRO A 308 -3.08 -52.17 -26.79
N GLU A 309 -4.35 -52.16 -26.34
CA GLU A 309 -5.29 -53.31 -26.11
C GLU A 309 -4.98 -54.45 -25.11
N ALA A 310 -5.94 -55.31 -24.64
CA ALA A 310 -7.37 -55.13 -24.29
C ALA A 310 -7.98 -56.41 -23.64
N GLY A 311 -9.11 -56.25 -22.92
CA GLY A 311 -10.02 -57.33 -22.45
C GLY A 311 -9.58 -58.02 -21.13
N GLY A 312 -10.46 -58.46 -20.23
CA GLY A 312 -11.94 -58.37 -20.07
C GLY A 312 -12.26 -58.70 -18.59
N SER A 313 -13.46 -58.88 -18.04
CA SER A 313 -14.87 -58.74 -18.45
C SER A 313 -15.69 -59.32 -17.26
N ALA A 314 -16.36 -58.48 -16.46
CA ALA A 314 -17.40 -58.85 -15.47
C ALA A 314 -18.09 -57.55 -15.01
N GLU A 315 -19.21 -57.15 -15.62
CA GLU A 315 -20.58 -57.50 -15.21
C GLU A 315 -20.97 -56.97 -13.81
N GLY A 316 -21.89 -56.00 -13.78
CA GLY A 316 -22.30 -55.27 -12.57
C GLY A 316 -23.24 -54.10 -12.90
N SER A 317 -24.43 -54.41 -13.43
CA SER A 317 -25.45 -53.43 -13.85
C SER A 317 -26.13 -52.72 -12.67
N THR A 318 -26.40 -51.41 -12.80
CA THR A 318 -27.67 -50.75 -12.38
C THR A 318 -27.79 -49.41 -13.14
N GLU A 319 -29.00 -48.90 -13.30
CA GLU A 319 -29.37 -47.85 -14.26
C GLU A 319 -29.19 -46.41 -13.75
N GLU A 320 -28.92 -45.53 -14.72
CA GLU A 320 -29.38 -44.14 -14.85
C GLU A 320 -30.08 -43.47 -13.66
N ARG A 321 -29.43 -42.43 -13.08
CA ARG A 321 -30.19 -41.24 -12.63
C ARG A 321 -29.39 -39.94 -12.62
N VAL A 322 -29.73 -39.05 -13.55
CA VAL A 322 -29.39 -37.62 -13.44
C VAL A 322 -30.29 -36.99 -12.37
N ALA A 323 -29.70 -36.55 -11.25
CA ALA A 323 -30.41 -35.83 -10.19
C ALA A 323 -29.58 -34.65 -9.68
N ARG A 324 -30.20 -33.46 -9.65
CA ARG A 324 -29.63 -32.21 -9.12
C ARG A 324 -29.15 -32.39 -7.69
N HIS A 325 -27.88 -32.06 -7.41
CA HIS A 325 -27.42 -31.85 -6.04
C HIS A 325 -27.67 -30.38 -5.67
N THR A 326 -28.80 -30.11 -5.02
CA THR A 326 -29.13 -28.79 -4.48
C THR A 326 -28.59 -28.69 -3.05
N PRO A 327 -27.77 -27.68 -2.69
CA PRO A 327 -27.37 -27.48 -1.30
C PRO A 327 -28.56 -27.07 -0.44
N HIS A 328 -28.93 -27.89 0.54
CA HIS A 328 -29.95 -27.53 1.56
C HIS A 328 -29.43 -27.93 2.94
N ALA A 329 -28.42 -27.19 3.42
CA ALA A 329 -27.67 -27.49 4.64
C ALA A 329 -27.33 -26.22 5.45
N ILE A 330 -28.23 -25.24 5.48
CA ILE A 330 -28.18 -24.08 6.41
C ILE A 330 -29.62 -23.81 6.90
N ASP A 331 -30.07 -24.52 7.93
CA ASP A 331 -31.34 -24.21 8.64
C ASP A 331 -31.37 -24.70 10.11
N ASP A 332 -30.52 -25.66 10.51
CA ASP A 332 -30.51 -26.24 11.87
C ASP A 332 -29.94 -25.34 12.99
N HIS A 333 -29.62 -24.08 12.70
CA HIS A 333 -29.13 -23.09 13.69
C HIS A 333 -29.97 -21.80 13.75
N LEU A 334 -31.18 -21.81 13.19
CA LEU A 334 -32.16 -20.73 13.35
C LEU A 334 -33.31 -21.20 14.24
N THR A 335 -33.56 -20.50 15.36
CA THR A 335 -34.77 -20.74 16.14
C THR A 335 -36.00 -20.30 15.35
N ASP A 336 -37.20 -20.81 15.66
CA ASP A 336 -38.41 -20.37 14.96
C ASP A 336 -38.71 -18.87 15.15
N VAL A 337 -38.20 -18.27 16.24
CA VAL A 337 -38.22 -16.82 16.46
C VAL A 337 -37.31 -16.10 15.47
N ASP A 338 -36.13 -16.66 15.17
CA ASP A 338 -35.19 -16.09 14.21
C ASP A 338 -35.62 -16.34 12.76
N ARG A 339 -36.25 -17.48 12.46
CA ARG A 339 -36.97 -17.71 11.20
C ARG A 339 -38.10 -16.70 11.00
N GLN A 340 -38.91 -16.41 12.03
CA GLN A 340 -39.94 -15.36 11.97
C GLN A 340 -39.33 -13.95 11.83
N ARG A 341 -38.22 -13.65 12.49
CA ARG A 341 -37.50 -12.36 12.33
C ARG A 341 -36.94 -12.19 10.92
N LEU A 342 -36.34 -13.23 10.36
CA LEU A 342 -35.81 -13.26 9.00
C LEU A 342 -36.93 -13.16 7.98
N ALA A 343 -38.01 -13.95 8.10
CA ALA A 343 -39.18 -13.84 7.22
C ALA A 343 -39.79 -12.43 7.27
N ALA A 344 -40.01 -11.87 8.46
CA ALA A 344 -40.52 -10.50 8.63
C ALA A 344 -39.53 -9.39 8.22
N ALA A 345 -38.25 -9.73 7.98
CA ALA A 345 -37.27 -8.85 7.36
C ALA A 345 -37.30 -8.99 5.82
N TYR A 346 -37.37 -10.22 5.29
CA TYR A 346 -37.54 -10.49 3.86
C TYR A 346 -38.84 -9.89 3.29
N ASP A 347 -39.96 -10.00 4.01
CA ASP A 347 -41.23 -9.33 3.67
C ASP A 347 -41.14 -7.79 3.66
N ARG A 348 -40.07 -7.21 4.22
CA ARG A 348 -39.77 -5.76 4.19
C ARG A 348 -38.75 -5.38 3.13
N LEU A 349 -38.06 -6.34 2.51
CA LEU A 349 -37.17 -6.10 1.38
C LEU A 349 -37.98 -5.84 0.11
N GLU A 350 -38.56 -4.62 0.00
CA GLU A 350 -39.00 -4.06 -1.29
C GLU A 350 -37.89 -4.35 -2.33
N ALA A 351 -38.21 -4.82 -3.55
CA ALA A 351 -37.21 -5.26 -4.52
C ALA A 351 -36.13 -4.19 -4.86
N GLY A 352 -36.45 -2.90 -4.66
CA GLY A 352 -35.49 -1.80 -4.77
C GLY A 352 -34.33 -1.86 -3.76
N HIS A 353 -34.50 -2.53 -2.61
CA HIS A 353 -33.43 -2.76 -1.63
C HIS A 353 -32.41 -3.77 -2.17
N VAL A 354 -32.88 -4.92 -2.66
CA VAL A 354 -32.02 -5.95 -3.28
C VAL A 354 -31.31 -5.38 -4.51
N LEU A 355 -32.04 -4.61 -5.36
CA LEU A 355 -31.46 -3.92 -6.51
C LEU A 355 -30.39 -2.90 -6.10
N LEU A 356 -30.56 -2.18 -4.99
CA LEU A 356 -29.56 -1.23 -4.48
C LEU A 356 -28.28 -1.94 -4.01
N VAL A 357 -28.43 -3.04 -3.26
CA VAL A 357 -27.31 -3.88 -2.81
C VAL A 357 -26.51 -4.41 -4.02
N LEU A 358 -27.19 -5.07 -4.95
CA LEU A 358 -26.57 -5.67 -6.13
C LEU A 358 -25.94 -4.63 -7.05
N ALA A 359 -26.55 -3.45 -7.22
CA ALA A 359 -25.99 -2.38 -8.04
C ALA A 359 -24.71 -1.79 -7.44
N ILE A 360 -24.65 -1.56 -6.12
CA ILE A 360 -23.44 -1.03 -5.47
C ILE A 360 -22.30 -2.05 -5.53
N LEU A 361 -22.58 -3.33 -5.20
CA LEU A 361 -21.61 -4.42 -5.32
C LEU A 361 -21.08 -4.58 -6.75
N ALA A 362 -21.97 -4.64 -7.75
CA ALA A 362 -21.60 -4.83 -9.14
C ALA A 362 -20.85 -3.64 -9.75
N LEU A 363 -21.13 -2.40 -9.33
CA LEU A 363 -20.41 -1.22 -9.81
C LEU A 363 -19.04 -1.07 -9.15
N PHE A 364 -18.88 -1.48 -7.89
CA PHE A 364 -17.59 -1.43 -7.19
C PHE A 364 -16.67 -2.59 -7.60
N LEU A 365 -17.09 -3.83 -7.34
CA LEU A 365 -16.30 -5.02 -7.67
C LEU A 365 -16.13 -5.19 -9.18
N GLY A 366 -17.13 -4.79 -9.98
CA GLY A 366 -17.05 -4.80 -11.44
C GLY A 366 -15.98 -3.86 -12.02
N VAL A 367 -15.54 -2.84 -11.28
CA VAL A 367 -14.40 -2.01 -11.68
C VAL A 367 -13.09 -2.76 -11.48
N ARG A 368 -12.85 -3.44 -10.33
CA ARG A 368 -11.64 -4.26 -10.17
C ARG A 368 -11.61 -5.44 -11.13
N MET A 369 -12.73 -6.16 -11.28
CA MET A 369 -12.87 -7.21 -12.30
C MET A 369 -12.61 -6.66 -13.71
N GLY A 370 -13.09 -5.45 -14.00
CA GLY A 370 -12.87 -4.77 -15.28
C GLY A 370 -11.41 -4.42 -15.54
N GLY A 371 -10.70 -3.92 -14.52
CA GLY A 371 -9.27 -3.61 -14.57
C GLY A 371 -8.45 -4.85 -14.90
N LEU A 372 -8.57 -5.89 -14.07
CA LEU A 372 -7.88 -7.18 -14.24
C LEU A 372 -8.18 -7.86 -15.59
N VAL A 373 -9.39 -7.69 -16.12
CA VAL A 373 -9.76 -8.21 -17.45
C VAL A 373 -9.19 -7.36 -18.58
N LEU A 374 -9.12 -6.04 -18.44
CA LEU A 374 -8.54 -5.14 -19.46
C LEU A 374 -7.02 -5.27 -19.51
N GLU A 375 -6.35 -5.25 -18.36
CA GLU A 375 -4.92 -5.53 -18.18
C GLU A 375 -4.49 -6.78 -18.97
N ARG A 376 -5.15 -7.91 -18.72
CA ARG A 376 -4.86 -9.21 -19.36
C ARG A 376 -5.38 -9.37 -20.81
N ARG A 377 -6.03 -8.37 -21.41
CA ARG A 377 -6.68 -8.49 -22.74
C ARG A 377 -6.45 -7.33 -23.71
N ALA A 378 -6.07 -6.17 -23.20
CA ALA A 378 -5.97 -4.92 -23.94
C ALA A 378 -4.59 -4.29 -23.72
N THR A 379 -3.54 -5.09 -23.97
CA THR A 379 -2.11 -4.73 -23.82
C THR A 379 -1.64 -3.53 -24.67
N SER A 380 -2.53 -2.92 -25.45
CA SER A 380 -2.33 -1.64 -26.14
C SER A 380 -2.79 -0.41 -25.33
N LEU A 381 -3.33 -0.61 -24.11
CA LEU A 381 -3.74 0.44 -23.20
C LEU A 381 -2.79 0.45 -21.99
N THR A 382 -2.25 1.60 -21.63
CA THR A 382 -1.51 1.74 -20.37
C THR A 382 -2.48 1.70 -19.18
N PRO A 383 -2.04 1.36 -17.95
CA PRO A 383 -2.92 1.41 -16.78
C PRO A 383 -3.48 2.81 -16.52
N HIS A 384 -2.72 3.86 -16.81
CA HIS A 384 -3.23 5.23 -16.75
C HIS A 384 -4.47 5.44 -17.65
N GLN A 385 -4.57 4.75 -18.80
CA GLN A 385 -5.75 4.78 -19.68
C GLN A 385 -6.88 3.88 -19.19
N ILE A 386 -6.59 2.66 -18.73
CA ILE A 386 -7.61 1.74 -18.18
C ILE A 386 -8.27 2.35 -16.92
N ALA A 387 -7.47 2.97 -16.04
CA ALA A 387 -7.96 3.69 -14.87
C ALA A 387 -8.86 4.87 -15.27
N ALA A 388 -8.47 5.66 -16.28
CA ALA A 388 -9.29 6.78 -16.78
C ALA A 388 -10.63 6.32 -17.38
N ILE A 389 -10.71 5.12 -17.95
CA ILE A 389 -11.95 4.52 -18.47
C ILE A 389 -12.86 4.04 -17.33
N LEU A 390 -12.29 3.43 -16.28
CA LEU A 390 -13.06 2.75 -15.23
C LEU A 390 -13.41 3.64 -14.02
N TYR A 391 -12.54 4.57 -13.62
CA TYR A 391 -12.76 5.44 -12.45
C TYR A 391 -14.07 6.26 -12.49
N PRO A 392 -14.58 6.75 -13.65
CA PRO A 392 -15.90 7.38 -13.72
C PRO A 392 -17.07 6.50 -13.20
N VAL A 393 -16.93 5.17 -13.24
CA VAL A 393 -17.91 4.23 -12.68
C VAL A 393 -17.92 4.30 -11.14
N ILE A 394 -16.76 4.46 -10.50
CA ILE A 394 -16.66 4.74 -9.06
C ILE A 394 -17.16 6.15 -8.77
N ALA A 395 -16.52 7.16 -9.36
CA ALA A 395 -16.70 8.56 -8.99
C ALA A 395 -18.12 9.10 -9.27
N ILE A 396 -18.75 8.68 -10.37
CA ILE A 396 -20.06 9.17 -10.82
C ILE A 396 -21.10 8.03 -10.85
N GLY A 397 -20.72 6.84 -11.30
CA GLY A 397 -21.63 5.70 -11.46
C GLY A 397 -22.27 5.24 -10.14
N ILE A 398 -21.46 4.96 -9.10
CA ILE A 398 -21.96 4.51 -7.79
C ILE A 398 -22.93 5.52 -7.15
N PRO A 399 -22.63 6.83 -7.02
CA PRO A 399 -23.59 7.83 -6.56
C PRO A 399 -24.86 7.92 -7.41
N THR A 400 -24.71 7.88 -8.74
CA THR A 400 -25.84 8.07 -9.66
C THR A 400 -26.79 6.89 -9.63
N ALA A 401 -26.28 5.65 -9.68
CA ALA A 401 -27.09 4.45 -9.52
C ALA A 401 -27.76 4.40 -8.15
N THR A 402 -27.02 4.71 -7.08
CA THR A 402 -27.55 4.81 -5.71
C THR A 402 -28.73 5.78 -5.64
N TYR A 403 -28.59 7.00 -6.16
CA TYR A 403 -29.68 7.99 -6.21
C TYR A 403 -30.88 7.51 -7.05
N LEU A 404 -30.61 6.94 -8.24
CA LEU A 404 -31.64 6.48 -9.19
C LEU A 404 -32.40 5.23 -8.72
N ILE A 405 -31.84 4.44 -7.81
CA ILE A 405 -32.53 3.30 -7.17
C ILE A 405 -33.19 3.75 -5.86
N ALA A 406 -32.48 4.49 -5.00
CA ALA A 406 -32.97 4.93 -3.70
C ALA A 406 -34.20 5.87 -3.80
N ARG A 407 -34.36 6.65 -4.89
CA ARG A 407 -35.61 7.39 -5.20
C ARG A 407 -36.85 6.49 -5.29
N GLY A 408 -36.69 5.17 -5.45
CA GLY A 408 -37.75 4.18 -5.38
C GLY A 408 -38.20 3.87 -3.95
N LEU A 409 -37.33 4.02 -2.95
CA LEU A 409 -37.55 3.56 -1.58
C LEU A 409 -38.39 4.53 -0.74
N THR A 410 -39.21 3.99 0.16
CA THR A 410 -40.22 4.76 0.92
C THR A 410 -39.70 5.40 2.22
N ARG A 411 -38.53 4.98 2.71
CA ARG A 411 -37.96 5.36 4.01
C ARG A 411 -36.50 5.81 3.86
N ARG A 412 -36.13 6.88 4.58
CA ARG A 412 -34.79 7.51 4.48
C ARG A 412 -33.69 6.70 5.17
N LEU A 413 -33.99 6.13 6.33
CA LEU A 413 -33.01 5.38 7.13
C LEU A 413 -32.67 4.06 6.44
N ASP A 414 -33.69 3.31 6.03
CA ASP A 414 -33.57 2.02 5.36
C ASP A 414 -32.73 2.16 4.08
N ALA A 415 -33.01 3.18 3.23
CA ALA A 415 -32.19 3.51 2.07
C ALA A 415 -30.74 3.89 2.40
N ALA A 416 -30.52 4.70 3.45
CA ALA A 416 -29.20 5.15 3.86
C ALA A 416 -28.32 4.00 4.40
N VAL A 417 -28.88 3.21 5.31
CA VAL A 417 -28.21 2.05 5.93
C VAL A 417 -27.88 0.99 4.89
N ILE A 418 -28.78 0.73 3.94
CA ILE A 418 -28.54 -0.27 2.89
C ILE A 418 -27.46 0.22 1.91
N ALA A 419 -27.47 1.48 1.48
CA ALA A 419 -26.41 2.00 0.62
C ALA A 419 -25.02 1.98 1.30
N ALA A 420 -24.94 2.47 2.54
CA ALA A 420 -23.70 2.49 3.32
C ALA A 420 -23.18 1.07 3.61
N GLY A 421 -24.05 0.17 4.07
CA GLY A 421 -23.71 -1.23 4.34
C GLY A 421 -23.31 -1.99 3.07
N SER A 422 -23.91 -1.69 1.91
CA SER A 422 -23.53 -2.31 0.63
C SER A 422 -22.15 -1.86 0.17
N LEU A 423 -21.79 -0.58 0.35
CA LEU A 423 -20.45 -0.09 0.00
C LEU A 423 -19.40 -0.65 0.97
N ALA A 424 -19.69 -0.68 2.27
CA ALA A 424 -18.80 -1.31 3.25
C ALA A 424 -18.58 -2.80 2.93
N ALA A 425 -19.66 -3.55 2.65
CA ALA A 425 -19.54 -4.95 2.22
C ALA A 425 -18.76 -5.12 0.91
N ALA A 426 -18.93 -4.20 -0.06
CA ALA A 426 -18.16 -4.22 -1.30
C ALA A 426 -16.64 -4.03 -1.02
N ILE A 427 -16.27 -3.08 -0.16
CA ILE A 427 -14.89 -2.85 0.27
C ILE A 427 -14.31 -4.09 0.98
N TRP A 428 -15.07 -4.74 1.86
CA TRP A 428 -14.62 -5.97 2.55
C TRP A 428 -14.44 -7.17 1.61
N ILE A 429 -15.31 -7.33 0.60
CA ILE A 429 -15.16 -8.39 -0.40
C ILE A 429 -13.93 -8.12 -1.29
N ASP A 430 -13.71 -6.87 -1.67
CA ASP A 430 -12.57 -6.43 -2.47
C ASP A 430 -11.25 -6.68 -1.74
N TYR A 431 -11.13 -6.20 -0.50
CA TYR A 431 -9.94 -6.39 0.33
C TYR A 431 -9.70 -7.85 0.74
N GLY A 432 -10.76 -8.60 1.07
CA GLY A 432 -10.67 -10.02 1.38
C GLY A 432 -10.27 -10.88 0.19
N TRP A 433 -10.49 -10.41 -1.05
CA TRP A 433 -10.00 -11.07 -2.26
C TRP A 433 -8.54 -10.73 -2.57
N LEU A 434 -8.07 -9.53 -2.17
CA LEU A 434 -6.67 -9.09 -2.25
C LEU A 434 -5.78 -9.59 -1.09
N GLY A 435 -6.33 -10.34 -0.13
CA GLY A 435 -5.60 -10.79 1.06
C GLY A 435 -5.26 -9.69 2.08
N ILE A 436 -5.78 -8.46 1.93
CA ILE A 436 -5.39 -7.31 2.77
C ILE A 436 -5.86 -7.51 4.22
N THR A 437 -4.90 -7.67 5.13
CA THR A 437 -5.10 -7.86 6.58
C THR A 437 -5.08 -6.53 7.36
N ALA A 438 -4.24 -5.58 6.95
CA ALA A 438 -4.01 -4.30 7.61
C ALA A 438 -4.24 -3.12 6.66
N LEU A 439 -4.61 -1.95 7.23
CA LEU A 439 -4.87 -0.72 6.47
C LEU A 439 -4.38 0.51 7.24
N PRO A 440 -3.72 1.48 6.56
CA PRO A 440 -3.40 2.77 7.15
C PRO A 440 -4.64 3.54 7.65
N VAL A 441 -4.49 4.32 8.73
CA VAL A 441 -5.60 4.99 9.42
C VAL A 441 -6.26 6.07 8.54
N ASP A 442 -5.47 6.76 7.72
CA ASP A 442 -5.89 7.66 6.64
C ASP A 442 -6.85 6.96 5.66
N VAL A 443 -6.48 5.77 5.15
CA VAL A 443 -7.33 4.96 4.28
C VAL A 443 -8.61 4.54 5.01
N VAL A 444 -8.53 4.08 6.26
CA VAL A 444 -9.72 3.68 7.06
C VAL A 444 -10.68 4.86 7.23
N LEU A 445 -10.17 6.06 7.54
CA LEU A 445 -10.96 7.28 7.65
C LEU A 445 -11.59 7.66 6.29
N GLN A 446 -10.84 7.62 5.20
CA GLN A 446 -11.34 7.86 3.84
C GLN A 446 -12.50 6.90 3.49
N ARG A 447 -12.34 5.60 3.76
CA ARG A 447 -13.38 4.56 3.54
C ARG A 447 -14.62 4.83 4.40
N MET A 448 -14.45 5.21 5.66
CA MET A 448 -15.58 5.63 6.51
C MET A 448 -16.32 6.84 5.92
N LEU A 449 -15.59 7.84 5.42
CA LEU A 449 -16.18 9.06 4.87
C LEU A 449 -16.99 8.79 3.59
N VAL A 450 -16.50 7.98 2.64
CA VAL A 450 -17.27 7.62 1.42
C VAL A 450 -18.50 6.77 1.73
N VAL A 451 -18.42 5.87 2.72
CA VAL A 451 -19.56 5.06 3.21
C VAL A 451 -20.67 5.96 3.81
N VAL A 452 -20.30 6.94 4.64
CA VAL A 452 -21.25 7.93 5.18
C VAL A 452 -21.83 8.79 4.06
N ALA A 453 -21.01 9.27 3.12
CA ALA A 453 -21.44 10.11 2.01
C ALA A 453 -22.49 9.40 1.12
N LEU A 454 -22.25 8.14 0.75
CA LEU A 454 -23.19 7.37 -0.06
C LEU A 454 -24.50 7.08 0.68
N GLY A 455 -24.43 6.78 1.98
CA GLY A 455 -25.61 6.66 2.85
C GLY A 455 -26.45 7.94 2.92
N LEU A 456 -25.79 9.11 2.99
CA LEU A 456 -26.47 10.41 2.96
C LEU A 456 -27.14 10.70 1.61
N ILE A 457 -26.49 10.36 0.49
CA ILE A 457 -27.06 10.46 -0.87
C ILE A 457 -28.32 9.59 -0.98
N ALA A 458 -28.27 8.31 -0.57
CA ALA A 458 -29.42 7.41 -0.62
C ALA A 458 -30.58 7.86 0.30
N GLY A 459 -30.25 8.26 1.54
CA GLY A 459 -31.24 8.77 2.49
C GLY A 459 -31.88 10.11 2.07
N GLY A 460 -31.13 10.92 1.31
CA GLY A 460 -31.60 12.15 0.66
C GLY A 460 -32.41 11.92 -0.62
N ALA A 461 -32.20 10.81 -1.32
CA ALA A 461 -32.91 10.44 -2.55
C ALA A 461 -34.32 9.86 -2.29
N ALA A 462 -34.50 9.12 -1.18
CA ALA A 462 -35.72 8.38 -0.87
C ALA A 462 -37.02 9.21 -0.99
N LYS A 463 -38.15 8.58 -1.35
CA LYS A 463 -39.45 9.23 -1.62
C LYS A 463 -39.93 10.17 -0.50
N ARG A 464 -39.55 9.89 0.75
CA ARG A 464 -39.88 10.69 1.95
C ARG A 464 -38.89 11.84 2.22
N ALA A 465 -37.77 11.90 1.52
CA ALA A 465 -36.87 13.05 1.42
C ALA A 465 -37.29 13.96 0.27
N ALA A 466 -37.36 13.42 -0.96
CA ALA A 466 -37.69 14.16 -2.17
C ALA A 466 -39.09 14.83 -2.20
N ARG A 467 -40.00 14.47 -1.28
CA ARG A 467 -41.39 14.98 -1.24
C ARG A 467 -41.51 16.50 -1.03
N SER A 468 -40.59 17.13 -0.29
CA SER A 468 -40.62 18.58 -0.04
C SER A 468 -39.76 19.37 -1.01
N SER A 469 -38.65 18.79 -1.46
CA SER A 469 -37.76 19.33 -2.49
C SER A 469 -36.88 18.19 -3.02
N LYS A 470 -36.53 18.24 -4.31
CA LYS A 470 -35.56 17.30 -4.91
C LYS A 470 -34.18 17.47 -4.30
N PHE A 471 -33.78 18.71 -3.98
CA PHE A 471 -32.55 19.04 -3.28
C PHE A 471 -32.84 19.26 -1.80
N ASN A 472 -32.15 18.53 -0.92
CA ASN A 472 -32.32 18.60 0.53
C ASN A 472 -30.98 18.36 1.23
N ASP A 473 -30.87 18.80 2.49
CA ASP A 473 -29.62 18.86 3.25
C ASP A 473 -28.80 17.56 3.21
N MET A 474 -29.45 16.39 3.31
CA MET A 474 -28.76 15.09 3.28
C MET A 474 -28.15 14.78 1.90
N LEU A 475 -28.87 15.09 0.82
CA LEU A 475 -28.36 14.91 -0.53
C LEU A 475 -27.22 15.90 -0.83
N LEU A 476 -27.39 17.17 -0.44
CA LEU A 476 -26.37 18.22 -0.65
C LEU A 476 -25.09 17.92 0.13
N VAL A 477 -25.19 17.60 1.43
CA VAL A 477 -24.03 17.23 2.25
C VAL A 477 -23.40 15.92 1.76
N GLY A 478 -24.21 14.89 1.44
CA GLY A 478 -23.67 13.62 0.93
C GLY A 478 -22.93 13.77 -0.40
N SER A 479 -23.48 14.52 -1.36
CA SER A 479 -22.82 14.79 -2.65
C SER A 479 -21.58 15.68 -2.50
N ALA A 480 -21.63 16.72 -1.67
CA ALA A 480 -20.47 17.56 -1.40
C ALA A 480 -19.35 16.77 -0.70
N MET A 481 -19.70 15.95 0.30
CA MET A 481 -18.78 15.08 1.02
C MET A 481 -18.12 14.04 0.10
N TRP A 482 -18.90 13.40 -0.79
CA TRP A 482 -18.36 12.47 -1.78
C TRP A 482 -17.34 13.15 -2.71
N VAL A 483 -17.69 14.31 -3.27
CA VAL A 483 -16.80 15.06 -4.17
C VAL A 483 -15.55 15.59 -3.43
N LEU A 484 -15.70 16.11 -2.22
CA LEU A 484 -14.57 16.65 -1.44
C LEU A 484 -13.61 15.55 -0.98
N VAL A 485 -14.09 14.35 -0.63
CA VAL A 485 -13.22 13.22 -0.29
C VAL A 485 -12.47 12.73 -1.51
N LEU A 486 -13.14 12.47 -2.65
CA LEU A 486 -12.46 12.01 -3.86
C LEU A 486 -11.51 13.07 -4.47
N ALA A 487 -11.86 14.34 -4.41
CA ALA A 487 -10.94 15.41 -4.81
C ALA A 487 -9.74 15.48 -3.85
N GLY A 488 -9.99 15.46 -2.54
CA GLY A 488 -8.94 15.49 -1.52
C GLY A 488 -7.94 14.34 -1.66
N THR A 489 -8.39 13.14 -2.00
CA THR A 489 -7.53 11.97 -2.17
C THR A 489 -6.67 12.06 -3.43
N LEU A 490 -7.19 12.61 -4.52
CA LEU A 490 -6.40 12.86 -5.73
C LEU A 490 -5.30 13.91 -5.47
N PHE A 491 -5.59 14.91 -4.62
CA PHE A 491 -4.62 15.91 -4.14
C PHE A 491 -3.73 15.44 -2.97
N GLY A 492 -3.78 14.16 -2.55
CA GLY A 492 -2.88 13.60 -1.52
C GLY A 492 -3.23 13.93 -0.06
N TYR A 493 -4.42 14.47 0.23
CA TYR A 493 -4.86 14.74 1.61
C TYR A 493 -5.33 13.49 2.40
N PHE A 494 -5.19 12.30 1.81
CA PHE A 494 -5.62 10.99 2.30
C PHE A 494 -4.81 9.88 1.62
#